data_AF-A0A6J7DIL0-F1
#
_entry.id   AF-A0A6J7DIL0-F1
#
_cell.length_a   1.000
_cell.length_b   1.000
_cell.length_c   1.000
_cell.angle_alpha   90.00
_cell.angle_beta   90.00
_cell.angle_gamma   90.00
#
_symmetry.space_group_name_H-M   'P 1'
#
loop_
_entity.id
_entity.type
_entity.pdbx_description
1 polymer ?
#
loop_
_entity_poly.entity_id
_entity_poly.type
_entity_poly.pdbx_seq_one_letter_code
_entity_poly.pdbx_strand_id
1 'polypeptide(L)'
;MQQCPSCGGQLLSCDCRFDEDGDDDDDFDDDFDDDDDDFDDFDDDDIPPGDLTVVNGIPCTTALRTLIDLAPEVEPDHLDRLLRDCLHRRLFTVAEAHHRLSEPDMAGRRGAQRLRVALGGIE
;
A
#
# COMPACT_ATOMS: atom_id res chain seq x y z
N MET A 1 34.53 -4.53 40.98
CA MET A 1 34.57 -5.73 40.12
C MET A 1 33.14 -6.06 39.74
N GLN A 2 32.83 -6.16 38.44
CA GLN A 2 31.46 -6.36 37.95
C GLN A 2 31.03 -7.82 38.15
N GLN A 3 29.81 -8.04 38.64
CA GLN A 3 29.26 -9.37 38.95
C GLN A 3 28.03 -9.63 38.07
N CYS A 4 27.86 -10.89 37.63
CA CYS A 4 26.73 -11.29 36.80
C CYS A 4 25.42 -11.21 37.58
N PRO A 5 24.40 -10.50 37.08
CA PRO A 5 23.12 -10.33 37.77
C PRO A 5 22.30 -11.62 37.84
N SER A 6 22.65 -12.65 37.06
CA SER A 6 21.94 -13.93 37.03
C SER A 6 22.43 -14.93 38.09
N CYS A 7 23.75 -15.01 38.32
CA CYS A 7 24.35 -16.02 39.22
C CYS A 7 25.25 -15.45 40.32
N GLY A 8 25.59 -14.15 40.28
CA GLY A 8 26.47 -13.48 41.26
C GLY A 8 27.96 -13.77 41.09
N GLY A 9 28.35 -14.57 40.07
CA GLY A 9 29.75 -14.81 39.71
C GLY A 9 30.42 -13.59 39.08
N GLN A 10 31.74 -13.62 38.91
CA GLN A 10 32.47 -12.56 38.21
C GLN A 10 32.17 -12.62 36.70
N LEU A 11 31.86 -11.46 36.10
CA LEU A 11 31.20 -11.35 34.78
C LEU A 11 31.90 -12.06 33.60
N LEU A 12 33.21 -12.31 33.68
CA LEU A 12 34.07 -12.92 32.63
C LEU A 12 34.54 -14.33 33.00
N SER A 13 33.73 -15.04 33.77
CA SER A 13 34.09 -16.36 34.31
C SER A 13 32.89 -17.21 34.68
N CYS A 14 31.66 -16.67 34.55
CA CYS A 14 30.48 -17.50 34.67
C CYS A 14 30.11 -17.98 33.28
N ASP A 15 29.94 -19.29 33.13
CA ASP A 15 29.42 -19.97 31.92
C ASP A 15 27.92 -19.64 31.73
N CYS A 16 27.61 -18.35 31.69
CA CYS A 16 26.30 -17.74 31.76
C CYS A 16 26.11 -16.93 30.47
N ARG A 17 24.86 -16.74 30.03
CA ARG A 17 24.50 -16.06 28.76
C ARG A 17 25.15 -14.70 28.49
N PHE A 18 25.76 -14.06 29.49
CA PHE A 18 26.40 -12.75 29.39
C PHE A 18 27.94 -12.82 29.20
N ASP A 19 28.51 -14.02 29.09
CA ASP A 19 29.95 -14.29 28.88
C ASP A 19 30.32 -14.41 27.38
N GLU A 20 29.33 -14.32 26.49
CA GLU A 20 29.50 -14.43 25.03
C GLU A 20 29.83 -13.03 24.45
N ASP A 21 31.09 -12.63 24.59
CA ASP A 21 31.67 -11.55 23.77
C ASP A 21 31.71 -12.07 22.32
N GLY A 22 30.94 -11.43 21.43
CA GLY A 22 30.79 -11.85 20.03
C GLY A 22 32.12 -11.82 19.29
N ASP A 23 32.45 -12.93 18.62
CA ASP A 23 33.50 -12.97 17.60
C ASP A 23 33.06 -12.06 16.44
N ASP A 24 33.69 -10.88 16.36
CA ASP A 24 33.79 -10.07 15.14
C ASP A 24 34.59 -10.89 14.11
N ASP A 25 33.94 -11.48 13.11
CA ASP A 25 34.49 -11.78 11.77
C ASP A 25 33.40 -12.47 10.92
N ASP A 26 32.29 -11.75 10.66
CA ASP A 26 31.49 -12.00 9.48
C ASP A 26 31.94 -11.00 8.41
N ASP A 27 32.80 -11.44 7.50
CA ASP A 27 33.02 -10.80 6.20
C ASP A 27 31.67 -10.82 5.43
N PHE A 28 30.76 -9.93 5.79
CA PHE A 28 29.56 -9.63 5.02
C PHE A 28 30.01 -8.68 3.91
N ASP A 29 30.28 -9.23 2.74
CA ASP A 29 30.33 -8.46 1.49
C ASP A 29 28.94 -7.83 1.27
N ASP A 30 28.67 -6.74 1.98
CA ASP A 30 27.60 -5.79 1.69
C ASP A 30 28.01 -4.99 0.45
N ASP A 31 28.04 -5.64 -0.72
CA ASP A 31 27.67 -4.99 -1.98
C ASP A 31 26.13 -4.72 -1.93
N PHE A 32 25.69 -3.99 -0.91
CA PHE A 32 24.44 -3.24 -1.02
C PHE A 32 24.76 -2.12 -1.98
N ASP A 33 24.53 -2.38 -3.26
CA ASP A 33 24.32 -1.33 -4.24
C ASP A 33 23.28 -0.36 -3.63
N ASP A 34 23.77 0.80 -3.22
CA ASP A 34 23.02 2.01 -2.85
C ASP A 34 22.26 2.51 -4.09
N ASP A 35 21.42 1.66 -4.69
CA ASP A 35 20.35 2.05 -5.63
C ASP A 35 19.20 2.66 -4.78
N ASP A 36 19.55 3.67 -3.99
CA ASP A 36 18.62 4.59 -3.31
C ASP A 36 18.24 5.77 -4.25
N ASP A 37 18.42 5.59 -5.56
CA ASP A 37 18.10 6.56 -6.60
C ASP A 37 16.86 6.12 -7.43
N ASP A 38 15.70 5.89 -6.81
CA ASP A 38 14.43 5.93 -7.58
C ASP A 38 13.16 6.16 -6.73
N PHE A 39 13.25 6.85 -5.58
CA PHE A 39 12.05 7.21 -4.82
C PHE A 39 11.42 8.55 -5.25
N ASP A 40 12.01 9.23 -6.24
CA ASP A 40 11.64 10.58 -6.64
C ASP A 40 10.71 10.67 -7.87
N ASP A 41 10.20 9.56 -8.42
CA ASP A 41 9.24 9.56 -9.56
C ASP A 41 7.76 9.33 -9.15
N PHE A 42 7.41 9.65 -7.90
CA PHE A 42 5.99 9.78 -7.51
C PHE A 42 5.52 11.21 -7.77
N ASP A 43 5.48 11.61 -9.05
CA ASP A 43 4.81 12.85 -9.46
C ASP A 43 3.28 12.69 -9.24
N ASP A 44 2.79 13.19 -8.10
CA ASP A 44 1.35 13.32 -7.81
C ASP A 44 0.59 14.16 -8.87
N ASP A 45 1.30 14.84 -9.77
CA ASP A 45 0.78 15.60 -10.90
C ASP A 45 0.12 14.73 -12.00
N ASP A 46 0.31 13.40 -11.98
CA ASP A 46 -0.26 12.48 -12.98
C ASP A 46 -1.72 12.06 -12.72
N ILE A 47 -2.31 12.49 -11.60
CA ILE A 47 -3.72 12.22 -11.30
C ILE A 47 -4.59 13.41 -11.76
N PRO A 48 -5.54 13.19 -12.69
CA PRO A 48 -6.44 14.25 -13.13
C PRO A 48 -7.16 14.90 -11.94
N PRO A 49 -7.36 16.22 -11.91
CA PRO A 49 -7.94 16.91 -10.75
C PRO A 49 -9.35 16.42 -10.38
N GLY A 50 -10.09 15.84 -11.33
CA GLY A 50 -11.39 15.21 -11.06
C GLY A 50 -11.32 13.92 -10.25
N ASP A 51 -10.14 13.31 -10.13
CA ASP A 51 -9.86 12.12 -9.35
C ASP A 51 -9.27 12.44 -7.96
N LEU A 52 -9.12 13.72 -7.62
CA LEU A 52 -8.61 14.17 -6.33
C LEU A 52 -9.74 14.67 -5.41
N THR A 53 -9.57 14.45 -4.12
CA THR A 53 -10.43 14.96 -3.05
C THR A 53 -9.59 15.30 -1.82
N VAL A 54 -10.21 15.90 -0.80
CA VAL A 54 -9.52 16.26 0.44
C VAL A 54 -10.30 15.70 1.63
N VAL A 55 -9.62 14.89 2.46
CA VAL A 55 -10.19 14.31 3.68
C VAL A 55 -9.41 14.87 4.87
N ASN A 56 -10.07 15.61 5.76
CA ASN A 56 -9.43 16.25 6.92
C ASN A 56 -8.20 17.12 6.60
N GLY A 57 -8.20 17.76 5.42
CA GLY A 57 -7.07 18.57 4.95
C GLY A 57 -5.96 17.78 4.24
N ILE A 58 -6.13 16.47 4.07
CA ILE A 58 -5.18 15.59 3.39
C ILE A 58 -5.67 15.33 1.95
N PRO A 59 -4.87 15.63 0.92
CA PRO A 59 -5.17 15.24 -0.46
C PRO A 59 -5.26 13.71 -0.58
N CYS A 60 -6.30 13.22 -1.23
CA CYS A 60 -6.55 11.80 -1.46
C CYS A 60 -7.16 11.61 -2.84
N THR A 61 -7.19 10.37 -3.34
CA THR A 61 -8.02 10.04 -4.50
C THR A 61 -9.50 9.99 -4.15
N THR A 62 -10.38 10.25 -5.11
CA THR A 62 -11.81 10.02 -4.94
C THR A 62 -12.09 8.54 -4.74
N ALA A 63 -13.17 8.19 -4.04
CA ALA A 63 -13.55 6.80 -3.83
C ALA A 63 -13.72 6.02 -5.15
N LEU A 64 -14.19 6.69 -6.21
CA LEU A 64 -14.30 6.10 -7.54
C LEU A 64 -12.92 5.77 -8.11
N ARG A 65 -11.97 6.70 -8.01
CA ARG A 65 -10.59 6.47 -8.45
C ARG A 65 -9.93 5.34 -7.66
N THR A 66 -10.07 5.34 -6.33
CA THR A 66 -9.58 4.24 -5.48
C THR A 66 -10.15 2.89 -5.93
N LEU A 67 -11.44 2.83 -6.24
CA LEU A 67 -12.07 1.57 -6.69
C LEU A 67 -11.55 1.12 -8.06
N ILE A 68 -11.28 2.06 -8.98
CA ILE A 68 -10.65 1.78 -10.28
C ILE A 68 -9.24 1.22 -10.07
N ASP A 69 -8.47 1.79 -9.15
CA ASP A 69 -7.09 1.37 -8.89
C ASP A 69 -7.04 0.00 -8.18
N LEU A 70 -8.02 -0.32 -7.32
CA LEU A 70 -8.11 -1.61 -6.63
C LEU A 70 -8.69 -2.74 -7.50
N ALA A 71 -9.54 -2.42 -8.48
CA ALA A 71 -10.21 -3.41 -9.33
C ALA A 71 -9.33 -4.52 -9.96
N PRO A 72 -8.08 -4.27 -10.43
CA PRO A 72 -7.21 -5.34 -10.94
C PRO A 72 -6.70 -6.30 -9.85
N GLU A 73 -6.60 -5.86 -8.60
CA GLU A 73 -5.99 -6.61 -7.50
C GLU A 73 -6.99 -7.45 -6.70
N VAL A 74 -8.29 -7.21 -6.89
CA VAL A 74 -9.36 -7.91 -6.15
C VAL A 74 -10.12 -8.89 -7.03
N GLU A 75 -10.61 -9.96 -6.39
CA GLU A 75 -11.50 -10.94 -7.03
C GLU A 75 -12.85 -10.30 -7.43
N PRO A 76 -13.52 -10.79 -8.49
CA PRO A 76 -14.78 -10.21 -9.00
C PRO A 76 -15.88 -10.08 -7.95
N ASP A 77 -16.13 -11.13 -7.15
CA ASP A 77 -17.13 -11.12 -6.08
C ASP A 77 -16.79 -10.12 -4.96
N HIS A 78 -15.50 -9.81 -4.78
CA HIS A 78 -15.05 -8.80 -3.83
C HIS A 78 -15.27 -7.40 -4.42
N LEU A 79 -14.93 -7.20 -5.70
CA LEU A 79 -15.16 -5.94 -6.41
C LEU A 79 -16.65 -5.54 -6.39
N ASP A 80 -17.55 -6.48 -6.65
CA ASP A 80 -19.00 -6.25 -6.60
C ASP A 80 -19.47 -5.81 -5.22
N ARG A 81 -18.91 -6.39 -4.15
CA ARG A 81 -19.22 -5.99 -2.77
C ARG A 81 -18.72 -4.59 -2.47
N LEU A 82 -17.49 -4.25 -2.87
CA LEU A 82 -16.93 -2.91 -2.69
C LEU A 82 -17.75 -1.86 -3.46
N LEU A 83 -18.07 -2.14 -4.73
CA LEU A 83 -18.89 -1.26 -5.55
C LEU A 83 -20.26 -0.99 -4.90
N ARG A 84 -20.94 -2.04 -4.44
CA ARG A 84 -22.23 -1.90 -3.74
C ARG A 84 -22.10 -1.10 -2.43
N ASP A 85 -21.04 -1.31 -1.66
CA ASP A 85 -20.78 -0.51 -0.44
C ASP A 85 -20.56 0.96 -0.76
N CYS A 86 -19.73 1.27 -1.76
CA CYS A 86 -19.47 2.64 -2.19
C CYS A 86 -20.76 3.35 -2.65
N LEU A 87 -21.60 2.66 -3.44
CA LEU A 87 -22.88 3.19 -3.90
C LEU A 87 -23.88 3.36 -2.74
N HIS A 88 -23.96 2.39 -1.83
CA HIS A 88 -24.83 2.44 -0.66
C HIS A 88 -24.49 3.63 0.25
N ARG A 89 -23.20 3.88 0.44
CA ARG A 89 -22.65 5.02 1.20
C ARG A 89 -22.70 6.34 0.42
N ARG A 90 -23.16 6.31 -0.83
CA ARG A 90 -23.27 7.47 -1.74
C ARG A 90 -21.94 8.20 -1.93
N LEU A 91 -20.84 7.45 -2.02
CA LEU A 91 -19.52 8.01 -2.30
C LEU A 91 -19.42 8.51 -3.75
N PHE A 92 -20.21 7.92 -4.64
CA PHE A 92 -20.49 8.36 -6.00
C PHE A 92 -21.80 7.70 -6.47
N THR A 93 -22.29 8.09 -7.63
CA THR A 93 -23.48 7.55 -8.30
C THR A 93 -23.09 6.69 -9.50
N VAL A 94 -23.99 5.82 -9.93
CA VAL A 94 -23.81 5.01 -11.14
C VAL A 94 -23.59 5.89 -12.38
N ALA A 95 -24.29 7.03 -12.46
CA ALA A 95 -24.12 7.99 -13.55
C ALA A 95 -22.70 8.62 -13.57
N GLU A 96 -22.18 9.02 -12.41
CA GLU A 96 -20.81 9.53 -12.27
C GLU A 96 -19.77 8.48 -12.63
N ALA A 97 -19.98 7.22 -12.20
CA ALA A 97 -19.10 6.12 -12.55
C ALA A 97 -19.07 5.87 -14.06
N HIS A 98 -20.24 5.82 -14.73
CA HIS A 98 -20.29 5.67 -16.18
C HIS A 98 -19.63 6.83 -16.91
N HIS A 99 -19.88 8.07 -16.47
CA HIS A 99 -19.27 9.24 -17.07
C HIS A 99 -17.74 9.16 -16.99
N ARG A 100 -17.19 8.91 -15.79
CA ARG A 100 -15.73 8.80 -15.61
C ARG A 100 -15.11 7.67 -16.41
N LEU A 101 -15.78 6.51 -16.45
CA LEU A 101 -15.34 5.35 -17.24
C LEU A 101 -15.46 5.58 -18.75
N SER A 102 -16.14 6.63 -19.21
CA SER A 102 -16.21 6.96 -20.63
C SER A 102 -15.05 7.85 -21.10
N GLU A 103 -14.27 8.41 -20.16
CA GLU A 103 -13.17 9.31 -20.48
C GLU A 103 -12.01 8.58 -21.21
N PRO A 104 -11.28 9.27 -22.10
CA PRO A 104 -10.23 8.66 -22.93
C PRO A 104 -9.09 8.02 -22.13
N ASP A 105 -8.69 8.64 -21.01
CA ASP A 105 -7.63 8.15 -20.12
C ASP A 105 -8.00 6.83 -19.42
N MET A 106 -9.30 6.54 -19.30
CA MET A 106 -9.85 5.33 -18.67
C MET A 106 -10.13 4.20 -19.66
N ALA A 107 -10.00 4.42 -20.97
CA ALA A 107 -10.29 3.40 -21.98
C ALA A 107 -9.33 2.19 -21.87
N GLY A 108 -8.04 2.45 -21.65
CA GLY A 108 -6.99 1.44 -21.60
C GLY A 108 -6.78 0.78 -20.22
N ARG A 109 -7.34 1.34 -19.15
CA ARG A 109 -7.07 0.87 -17.78
C ARG A 109 -7.82 -0.43 -17.47
N ARG A 110 -7.09 -1.45 -17.01
CA ARG A 110 -7.64 -2.76 -16.62
C ARG A 110 -8.72 -2.63 -15.54
N GLY A 111 -8.47 -1.79 -14.54
CA GLY A 111 -9.44 -1.52 -13.47
C GLY A 111 -10.74 -0.93 -13.97
N ALA A 112 -10.66 0.04 -14.89
CA ALA A 112 -11.83 0.63 -15.53
C ALA A 112 -12.63 -0.41 -16.34
N GLN A 113 -11.96 -1.34 -17.04
CA GLN A 113 -12.64 -2.41 -17.76
C GLN A 113 -13.39 -3.36 -16.81
N ARG A 114 -12.75 -3.78 -15.71
CA ARG A 114 -13.39 -4.62 -14.69
C ARG A 114 -14.59 -3.93 -14.06
N LEU A 115 -14.47 -2.64 -13.75
CA LEU A 115 -15.55 -1.87 -13.15
C LEU A 115 -16.74 -1.70 -14.10
N ARG A 116 -16.52 -1.56 -15.41
CA ARG A 116 -17.60 -1.55 -16.42
C ARG A 116 -18.41 -2.85 -16.41
N VAL A 117 -17.74 -3.99 -16.27
CA VAL A 117 -18.42 -5.30 -16.17
C VAL A 117 -19.25 -5.39 -14.89
N ALA A 118 -18.67 -5.01 -13.76
CA ALA A 118 -19.35 -5.01 -12.46
C ALA A 118 -20.60 -4.10 -12.45
N LEU A 119 -20.49 -2.89 -13.02
CA LEU A 119 -21.62 -1.96 -13.14
C LEU A 119 -22.75 -2.52 -14.01
N GLY A 120 -22.44 -3.31 -15.04
CA GLY A 120 -23.46 -3.96 -15.88
C GLY A 120 -24.32 -4.98 -15.12
N GLY A 121 -23.91 -5.42 -13.93
CA GLY A 121 -24.68 -6.30 -13.04
C GLY A 121 -25.50 -5.56 -11.98
N ILE A 122 -25.50 -4.22 -11.98
CA ILE A 122 -26.24 -3.38 -11.04
C ILE A 122 -27.36 -2.66 -11.82
N GLU A 123 -28.42 -3.39 -12.12
CA GLU A 123 -29.70 -2.84 -12.62
C GLU A 123 -30.75 -2.76 -11.49
#